data_AF-A0A026X1H4-F1
#
_entry.id   AF-A0A026X1H4-F1
#
_cell.length_a   1.000
_cell.length_b   1.000
_cell.length_c   1.000
_cell.angle_alpha   90.00
_cell.angle_beta   90.00
_cell.angle_gamma   90.00
#
_symmetry.space_group_name_H-M   'P 1'
#
loop_
_entity.id
_entity.type
_entity.pdbx_description
1 polymer ?
#
loop_
_entity_poly.entity_id
_entity_poly.type
_entity_poly.pdbx_seq_one_letter_code
_entity_poly.pdbx_strand_id
1 'polypeptide(L)' 'MNRKVYDLTRFVKEHPGGEEVLLEVAGSDGTKCFDSIGHSEEAKLRRKIYMIGELAEGETASKKVNQLEKKAGLIYL' A
#
# COMPACT_ATOMS: atom_id res chain seq x y z
N MET A 1 4.50 5.81 -2.10
CA MET A 1 4.59 7.15 -1.48
C MET A 1 5.29 8.12 -2.39
N ASN A 2 4.66 9.25 -2.75
CA ASN A 2 5.21 10.21 -3.72
C ASN A 2 5.66 9.53 -5.02
N ARG A 3 4.77 8.70 -5.59
CA ARG A 3 5.03 7.84 -6.76
C ARG A 3 6.14 6.79 -6.63
N LYS A 4 6.82 6.69 -5.48
CA LYS A 4 7.77 5.61 -5.18
C LYS A 4 7.05 4.34 -4.72
N VAL A 5 7.52 3.20 -5.22
CA VAL A 5 7.03 1.86 -4.92
C VAL A 5 7.97 1.21 -3.90
N TYR A 6 7.39 0.59 -2.88
CA TYR A 6 8.11 -0.02 -1.77
C TYR A 6 7.66 -1.47 -1.58
N ASP A 7 8.60 -2.40 -1.46
CA ASP A 7 8.34 -3.77 -1.10
C ASP A 7 8.54 -3.97 0.40
N LEU A 8 7.42 -3.98 1.13
CA LEU A 8 7.40 -4.18 2.57
C LEU A 8 7.19 -5.64 2.97
N THR A 9 7.20 -6.60 2.04
CA THR A 9 6.88 -8.02 2.30
C THR A 9 7.69 -8.60 3.46
N ARG A 10 8.97 -8.24 3.55
CA ARG A 10 9.86 -8.69 4.64
C ARG A 10 9.67 -7.93 5.95
N PHE A 11 9.09 -6.74 5.89
CA PHE A 11 8.90 -5.85 7.04
C PHE A 11 7.52 -5.99 7.68
N VAL A 12 6.55 -6.64 7.02
CA VAL A 12 5.15 -6.74 7.48
C VAL A 12 5.05 -7.16 8.94
N LYS A 13 5.77 -8.22 9.34
CA LYS A 13 5.76 -8.76 10.71
C LYS A 13 6.55 -7.94 11.72
N GLU A 14 7.43 -7.08 11.24
CA GLU A 14 8.29 -6.22 12.07
C GLU A 14 7.69 -4.82 12.26
N HIS A 15 6.56 -4.54 11.60
CA HIS A 15 5.94 -3.23 11.64
C HIS A 15 5.35 -2.94 13.03
N PRO A 16 5.84 -1.91 13.75
CA PRO A 16 5.35 -1.61 15.11
C PRO A 16 3.86 -1.25 15.19
N GLY A 17 3.27 -0.79 14.08
CA GLY A 17 1.86 -0.46 13.98
C GLY A 17 0.94 -1.64 13.64
N GLY A 18 1.47 -2.87 13.56
CA GLY A 18 0.73 -4.07 13.17
C GLY A 18 0.84 -4.39 11.68
N GLU A 19 0.63 -5.65 11.31
CA GLU A 19 0.68 -6.10 9.91
C GLU A 19 -0.57 -5.66 9.12
N GLU A 20 -1.70 -5.57 9.80
CA GLU A 20 -3.03 -5.32 9.24
C GLU A 20 -3.07 -3.98 8.51
N VAL A 21 -2.46 -2.94 9.09
CA VAL A 21 -2.43 -1.60 8.49
C VAL A 21 -1.59 -1.54 7.20
N LEU A 22 -0.55 -2.37 7.08
CA LEU A 22 0.24 -2.47 5.84
C LEU A 22 -0.50 -3.27 4.78
N LEU A 23 -1.17 -4.37 5.16
CA LEU A 23 -1.98 -5.19 4.28
C LEU A 23 -3.20 -4.41 3.77
N GLU A 24 -3.80 -3.55 4.58
CA GLU A 24 -4.91 -2.70 4.17
C GLU A 24 -4.49 -1.73 3.06
N VAL A 25 -3.28 -1.16 3.10
CA VAL A 25 -2.82 -0.23 2.05
C VAL A 25 -2.03 -0.92 0.93
N ALA A 26 -1.79 -2.23 1.03
CA ALA A 26 -1.05 -2.99 0.04
C ALA A 26 -1.67 -2.86 -1.37
N GLY A 27 -0.82 -2.62 -2.37
CA GLY A 27 -1.25 -2.39 -3.75
C GLY A 27 -1.92 -1.03 -3.99
N SER A 28 -1.86 -0.10 -3.05
CA SER A 28 -2.42 1.25 -3.19
C SER A 28 -1.49 2.33 -2.64
N ASP A 29 -1.87 3.60 -2.80
CA ASP A 29 -1.08 4.71 -2.27
C ASP A 29 -1.23 4.87 -0.74
N GLY A 30 -0.27 4.33 0.00
CA GLY A 30 -0.19 4.49 1.47
C GLY A 30 0.34 5.84 1.96
N THR A 31 0.56 6.85 1.09
CA THR A 31 1.15 8.16 1.50
C THR A 31 0.34 8.80 2.62
N LYS A 32 -0.98 8.92 2.44
CA LYS A 32 -1.85 9.59 3.42
C LYS A 32 -1.83 8.89 4.79
N CYS A 33 -1.92 7.56 4.79
CA CYS A 33 -1.89 6.78 6.03
C CYS A 33 -0.53 6.91 6.74
N PHE A 34 0.57 6.88 5.99
CA PHE A 34 1.90 7.03 6.58
C PHE A 34 2.12 8.42 7.19
N ASP A 35 1.70 9.47 6.49
CA ASP A 35 1.87 10.85 6.94
C ASP A 35 0.93 11.21 8.11
N SER A 36 -0.32 10.70 8.12
CA SER A 36 -1.30 11.00 9.17
C SER A 36 -0.95 10.44 10.54
N ILE A 37 -0.20 9.34 10.58
CA ILE A 37 0.25 8.71 11.83
C ILE A 37 1.42 9.47 12.46
N GLY A 38 2.20 10.22 11.66
CA GLY A 38 3.35 10.97 12.16
C GLY A 38 4.56 10.09 12.48
N HIS A 39 4.93 9.19 11.56
CA HIS A 39 6.11 8.33 11.69
C HIS A 39 7.41 9.14 11.95
N SER A 40 8.30 8.58 12.78
CA SER A 40 9.58 9.22 13.12
C SER A 40 10.52 9.36 11.91
N GLU A 41 11.56 10.18 12.05
CA GLU A 41 12.56 10.35 11.00
C GLU A 41 13.30 9.03 10.69
N GLU A 42 13.55 8.19 11.70
CA GLU A 42 14.13 6.86 11.52
C GLU A 42 13.22 5.96 10.68
N ALA A 43 11.90 6.02 10.88
CA ALA A 43 10.94 5.27 10.08
C ALA A 43 10.91 5.78 8.62
N LYS A 44 10.97 7.11 8.42
CA LYS A 44 11.09 7.72 7.09
C LYS A 44 12.39 7.36 6.37
N LEU A 45 13.48 7.17 7.11
CA LEU A 45 14.75 6.68 6.56
C LEU A 45 14.69 5.19 6.28
N ARG A 46 14.18 4.39 7.22
CA ARG A 46 14.03 2.93 7.08
C ARG A 46 13.21 2.57 5.85
N ARG A 47 12.10 3.28 5.56
CA ARG A 47 11.30 2.99 4.35
C ARG A 47 12.13 3.00 3.06
N LYS A 48 13.19 3.81 2.99
CA LYS A 48 14.01 3.96 1.78
C LYS A 48 14.73 2.64 1.42
N ILE A 49 15.04 1.80 2.39
CA ILE A 49 15.71 0.50 2.14
C ILE A 49 14.78 -0.50 1.43
N TYR A 50 13.46 -0.28 1.54
CA TYR A 50 12.43 -1.09 0.90
C TYR A 50 11.97 -0.51 -0.44
N MET A 51 12.55 0.59 -0.91
CA MET A 51 12.18 1.20 -2.18
C MET A 51 12.67 0.33 -3.34
N ILE A 52 11.74 -0.11 -4.20
CA ILE A 52 12.04 -0.97 -5.36
C ILE A 52 11.92 -0.25 -6.70
N GLY A 53 11.36 0.97 -6.73
CA GLY A 53 11.25 1.75 -7.96
C GLY A 53 10.25 2.90 -7.85
N GLU A 54 9.80 3.37 -9.01
CA GLU A 54 8.83 4.44 -9.17
C GLU A 54 7.70 4.02 -10.12
N LEU A 55 6.49 4.54 -9.90
CA LEU A 55 5.34 4.29 -10.76
C LEU A 55 5.58 4.89 -12.15
N ALA A 56 5.23 4.11 -13.19
CA ALA A 56 5.31 4.55 -14.57
C ALA A 56 4.45 5.80 -14.83
N GLU A 57 4.89 6.65 -15.75
CA GLU A 57 4.18 7.89 -16.09
C GLU A 57 2.74 7.58 -16.52
N GLY A 58 1.79 8.37 -16.02
CA GLY A 58 0.35 8.12 -16.24
C GLY A 58 -0.27 7.03 -15.36
N GLU A 59 0.51 6.24 -14.63
CA GLU A 59 -0.05 5.24 -13.69
C GLU A 59 -0.35 5.83 -12.31
N THR A 60 -1.35 5.23 -11.65
CA THR A 60 -1.77 5.52 -10.28
C THR A 60 -1.79 4.24 -9.46
N ALA A 61 -1.38 4.34 -8.18
CA ALA A 61 -1.49 3.22 -7.25
C ALA A 61 -2.95 3.06 -6.79
N SER A 62 -3.74 2.35 -7.60
CA SER A 62 -5.12 1.98 -7.28
C SER A 62 -5.15 0.52 -6.86
N LYS A 63 -5.85 0.21 -5.75
CA LYS A 63 -6.18 -1.19 -5.45
C LYS A 63 -6.87 -1.75 -6.68
N LYS A 64 -6.33 -2.82 -7.26
CA LYS A 64 -7.14 -3.68 -8.12
C LYS A 64 -8.20 -4.30 -7.21
N VAL A 65 -9.32 -3.59 -7.03
CA VAL A 65 -10.56 -4.22 -6.58
C VAL A 65 -10.75 -5.41 -7.50
N ASN A 66 -10.77 -6.62 -6.96
CA ASN A 66 -11.05 -7.81 -7.74
C ASN A 66 -12.37 -7.56 -8.46
N GLN A 67 -12.28 -7.26 -9.76
CA GLN A 67 -13.41 -6.96 -10.63
C GLN A 67 -14.21 -8.24 -10.96
N LEU A 68 -14.07 -9.27 -10.12
CA LEU A 68 -14.83 -10.50 -10.12
C LEU A 68 -16.17 -10.33 -9.39
N GLU A 69 -16.25 -9.45 -8.37
CA GLU A 69 -17.48 -9.28 -7.58
C GLU A 69 -18.55 -8.42 -8.27
N LYS A 70 -18.17 -7.58 -9.24
CA LYS A 70 -19.13 -6.72 -9.98
C LYS A 70 -19.82 -7.41 -11.17
N LYS A 71 -19.50 -8.67 -11.46
CA LYS A 71 -20.20 -9.47 -12.49
C LYS A 71 -21.21 -10.49 -11.94
N ALA A 72 -21.42 -10.55 -10.62
CA ALA A 72 -22.48 -11.34 -10.00
C ALA A 72 -23.74 -10.49 -9.74
N GLY A 73 -24.14 -9.67 -10.71
CA GLY A 73 -25.50 -9.16 -10.84
C GLY A 73 -26.42 -10.19 -11.49
N LEU A 74 -26.44 -11.42 -10.98
CA LEU A 74 -27.39 -12.45 -11.38
C LEU A 74 -28.31 -12.72 -10.20
N ILE A 75 -29.44 -12.01 -10.28
CA ILE A 75 -30.72 -12.33 -9.69
C ILE A 75 -30.91 -13.86 -9.78
N TYR A 76 -31.01 -14.52 -8.63
CA TYR A 76 -31.75 -15.76 -8.50
C TYR A 76 -32.80 -15.52 -7.42
N LEU A 77 -34.03 -15.86 -7.78
CA LEU A 77 -35.31 -15.64 -7.08
C LEU A 77 -35.25 -15.83 -5.57
#